data_AF-A0AAU5RW85-F1
#
_entry.id   AF-A0AAU5RW85-F1
#
_cell.length_a   1.000
_cell.length_b   1.000
_cell.length_c   1.000
_cell.angle_alpha   90.00
_cell.angle_beta   90.00
_cell.angle_gamma   90.00
#
_symmetry.space_group_name_H-M   'P 1'
#
loop_
_entity.id
_entity.type
_entity.pdbx_description
1 polymer ?
#
loop_
_entity_poly.entity_id
_entity_poly.type
_entity_poly.pdbx_seq_one_letter_code
_entity_poly.pdbx_strand_id
1 'polypeptide(L)'
;MVHCRIRPRRRIRPRRAAALASVTALTLAVSTAGAGQPWAGPTTAGPAAPARAASLGSCTIHGDDGVQMSEGLPTPSGYARSTGTVHALTLMVDFSDAPGEGGAMDRFHEFFPQTRKWFATSSYGRLDYRPETPVTHWLRMPKPFKAYGIERGAPFEPAYRDLVQDIVAEADAQVDFRAYDLLNVLVTPNAGPSALDTVLSVTFAGNAEAPVADGVPVANASFVYSRQDDGSGSYGRTGYRVLPHENGHVFGLPDLYTQDGGGAVGHWDIMSEDWGADNDLLGWHKWKLGWLDDTQVRCAAGRGSREYTLTPLARAGGVKLVVVPLSRRTGYALELRTKEGNDAAVCRPGVLVYRVDADVDTGDGPITVRDAHHDSGGCTRTPNVQAELSDATFTPGDTFRDPTRHLTVTVLPKDPRGNYRIRVTRG
;
A
#
# COMPACT_ATOMS: atom_id res chain seq x y z
N MET A 1 26.40 73.78 -10.77
CA MET A 1 26.54 72.92 -11.96
C MET A 1 27.26 71.64 -11.53
N VAL A 2 26.52 70.63 -11.06
CA VAL A 2 27.07 69.39 -10.49
C VAL A 2 26.44 68.23 -11.26
N HIS A 3 27.26 67.49 -12.00
CA HIS A 3 26.87 66.33 -12.80
C HIS A 3 26.69 65.10 -11.91
N CYS A 4 25.45 64.63 -11.73
CA CYS A 4 25.15 63.36 -11.06
C CYS A 4 25.04 62.24 -12.12
N ARG A 5 25.98 61.28 -12.10
CA ARG A 5 26.02 60.11 -12.99
C ARG A 5 25.02 59.05 -12.54
N ILE A 6 24.07 58.70 -13.40
CA ILE A 6 23.12 57.60 -13.22
C ILE A 6 23.78 56.27 -13.63
N ARG A 7 23.85 55.30 -12.71
CA ARG A 7 24.24 53.89 -13.00
C ARG A 7 23.04 53.11 -13.56
N PRO A 8 23.23 52.21 -14.56
CA PRO A 8 22.12 51.43 -15.11
C PRO A 8 21.77 50.23 -14.21
N ARG A 9 20.46 50.05 -13.97
CA ARG A 9 19.86 48.90 -13.28
C ARG A 9 20.01 47.63 -14.13
N ARG A 10 20.63 46.57 -13.56
CA ARG A 10 20.67 45.22 -14.13
C ARG A 10 19.25 44.65 -14.23
N ARG A 11 18.81 44.30 -15.45
CA ARG A 11 17.59 43.51 -15.70
C ARG A 11 17.84 42.05 -15.27
N ILE A 12 17.12 41.59 -14.26
CA ILE A 12 17.07 40.18 -13.87
C ILE A 12 16.13 39.48 -14.86
N ARG A 13 16.64 38.49 -15.60
CA ARG A 13 15.84 37.62 -16.48
C ARG A 13 14.95 36.71 -15.64
N PRO A 14 13.68 36.46 -16.02
CA PRO A 14 12.85 35.47 -15.34
C PRO A 14 13.36 34.07 -15.68
N ARG A 15 13.64 33.28 -14.64
CA ARG A 15 13.92 31.85 -14.77
C ARG A 15 12.62 31.16 -15.21
N ARG A 16 12.67 30.47 -16.35
CA ARG A 16 11.61 29.56 -16.80
C ARG A 16 11.43 28.49 -15.73
N ALA A 17 10.25 28.40 -15.13
CA ALA A 17 9.83 27.22 -14.40
C ALA A 17 9.62 26.11 -15.43
N ALA A 18 10.50 25.11 -15.42
CA ALA A 18 10.28 23.88 -16.16
C ALA A 18 9.27 23.06 -15.35
N ALA A 19 8.05 22.93 -15.87
CA ALA A 19 7.13 21.90 -15.43
C ALA A 19 7.69 20.55 -15.87
N LEU A 20 8.10 19.72 -14.92
CA LEU A 20 8.43 18.33 -15.16
C LEU A 20 7.10 17.58 -15.31
N ALA A 21 6.67 17.37 -16.55
CA ALA A 21 5.72 16.34 -16.89
C ALA A 21 6.54 15.06 -17.11
N SER A 22 6.61 14.20 -16.10
CA SER A 22 7.19 12.87 -16.23
C SER A 22 6.19 12.00 -16.98
N VAL A 23 6.40 11.83 -18.28
CA VAL A 23 5.70 10.82 -19.08
C VAL A 23 6.49 9.53 -18.95
N THR A 24 6.06 8.64 -18.07
CA THR A 24 6.62 7.29 -17.95
C THR A 24 5.74 6.35 -18.75
N ALA A 25 6.20 5.91 -19.92
CA ALA A 25 5.56 4.81 -20.64
C ALA A 25 5.84 3.52 -19.86
N LEU A 26 4.84 3.00 -19.16
CA LEU A 26 4.91 1.75 -18.40
C LEU A 26 4.62 0.55 -19.32
N THR A 27 5.58 -0.34 -19.46
CA THR A 27 5.34 -1.74 -19.84
C THR A 27 5.50 -2.58 -18.57
N LEU A 28 4.43 -3.26 -18.13
CA LEU A 28 4.50 -4.24 -17.05
C LEU A 28 4.88 -5.63 -17.61
N ALA A 29 5.80 -6.30 -16.92
CA ALA A 29 5.89 -7.75 -16.95
C ALA A 29 4.98 -8.28 -15.84
N VAL A 30 3.94 -9.01 -16.25
CA VAL A 30 2.96 -9.67 -15.38
C VAL A 30 3.63 -10.90 -14.74
N SER A 31 3.66 -10.96 -13.42
CA SER A 31 4.21 -12.11 -12.69
C SER A 31 3.13 -13.18 -12.53
N THR A 32 3.26 -14.30 -13.24
CA THR A 32 2.31 -15.41 -13.14
C THR A 32 2.56 -16.21 -11.86
N ALA A 33 1.56 -16.29 -10.97
CA ALA A 33 1.51 -17.32 -9.96
C ALA A 33 1.26 -18.67 -10.66
N GLY A 34 2.21 -19.59 -10.58
CA GLY A 34 2.07 -20.93 -11.13
C GLY A 34 0.93 -21.69 -10.46
N ALA A 35 0.03 -22.27 -11.25
CA ALA A 35 -1.00 -23.19 -10.76
C ALA A 35 -0.34 -24.52 -10.36
N GLY A 36 -0.02 -24.67 -9.07
CA GLY A 36 0.60 -25.87 -8.50
C GLY A 36 -0.41 -26.81 -7.83
N GLN A 37 -0.28 -28.12 -8.10
CA GLN A 37 -1.03 -29.23 -7.48
C GLN A 37 -0.79 -29.33 -5.95
N PRO A 38 -1.72 -29.91 -5.17
CA PRO A 38 -1.63 -29.94 -3.72
C PRO A 38 -0.60 -30.97 -3.23
N TRP A 39 0.50 -30.50 -2.64
CA TRP A 39 1.37 -31.31 -1.79
C TRP A 39 1.07 -31.00 -0.31
N ALA A 40 0.77 -32.03 0.47
CA ALA A 40 0.49 -31.91 1.90
C ALA A 40 1.80 -31.84 2.71
N GLY A 41 2.36 -30.63 2.82
CA GLY A 41 3.39 -30.27 3.81
C GLY A 41 2.80 -29.64 5.07
N PRO A 42 3.59 -29.44 6.14
CA PRO A 42 3.11 -28.84 7.38
C PRO A 42 2.63 -27.41 7.11
N THR A 43 1.33 -27.17 7.28
CA THR A 43 0.71 -25.86 7.10
C THR A 43 1.18 -24.92 8.20
N THR A 44 1.93 -23.87 7.85
CA THR A 44 1.90 -22.64 8.66
C THR A 44 0.44 -22.21 8.73
N ALA A 45 -0.05 -21.93 9.95
CA ALA A 45 -1.44 -21.53 10.13
C ALA A 45 -1.68 -20.24 9.36
N GLY A 46 -2.33 -20.35 8.20
CA GLY A 46 -2.83 -19.20 7.46
C GLY A 46 -3.78 -18.38 8.34
N PRO A 47 -4.11 -17.14 7.95
CA PRO A 47 -5.03 -16.33 8.72
C PRO A 47 -6.32 -17.11 8.95
N ALA A 48 -6.59 -17.48 10.20
CA ALA A 48 -7.91 -17.94 10.60
C ALA A 48 -8.83 -16.74 10.45
N ALA A 49 -9.46 -16.60 9.28
CA ALA A 49 -10.44 -15.56 9.06
C ALA A 49 -11.50 -15.72 10.16
N PRO A 50 -11.71 -14.69 11.02
CA PRO A 50 -12.77 -14.78 12.01
C PRO A 50 -14.08 -15.09 11.29
N ALA A 51 -14.90 -15.96 11.89
CA ALA A 51 -16.20 -16.30 11.33
C ALA A 51 -17.00 -15.00 11.12
N ARG A 52 -17.18 -14.61 9.85
CA ARG A 52 -17.82 -13.33 9.53
C ARG A 52 -19.29 -13.33 9.91
N ALA A 53 -19.77 -12.20 10.37
CA ALA A 53 -21.17 -12.01 10.71
C ALA A 53 -22.04 -12.24 9.47
N ALA A 54 -23.02 -13.13 9.57
CA ALA A 54 -23.94 -13.46 8.48
C ALA A 54 -24.65 -12.22 7.89
N SER A 55 -24.84 -11.17 8.69
CA SER A 55 -25.42 -9.89 8.26
C SER A 55 -24.57 -9.12 7.25
N LEU A 56 -23.30 -9.48 7.06
CA LEU A 56 -22.39 -8.86 6.09
C LEU A 56 -22.25 -9.68 4.80
N GLY A 57 -22.89 -10.85 4.69
CA GLY A 57 -22.64 -11.79 3.59
C GLY A 57 -22.87 -11.24 2.19
N SER A 58 -23.79 -10.28 2.00
CA SER A 58 -23.95 -9.60 0.71
C SER A 58 -22.88 -8.55 0.41
N CYS A 59 -22.16 -8.09 1.43
CA CYS A 59 -21.11 -7.07 1.35
C CYS A 59 -19.69 -7.65 1.38
N THR A 60 -19.55 -8.93 1.71
CA THR A 60 -18.33 -9.66 1.42
C THR A 60 -18.33 -9.96 -0.08
N ILE A 61 -17.48 -9.27 -0.82
CA ILE A 61 -17.26 -9.57 -2.24
C ILE A 61 -16.19 -10.67 -2.37
N HIS A 62 -16.28 -11.46 -3.42
CA HIS A 62 -15.37 -12.57 -3.70
C HIS A 62 -14.80 -12.39 -5.11
N GLY A 63 -13.50 -12.66 -5.26
CA GLY A 63 -12.87 -12.74 -6.57
C GLY A 63 -12.96 -14.14 -7.15
N ASP A 64 -12.74 -14.24 -8.45
CA ASP A 64 -12.55 -15.53 -9.12
C ASP A 64 -11.14 -16.09 -8.88
N ASP A 65 -11.00 -17.42 -8.95
CA ASP A 65 -9.74 -18.14 -8.62
C ASP A 65 -8.53 -17.77 -9.51
N GLY A 66 -8.77 -17.10 -10.64
CA GLY A 66 -7.72 -16.67 -11.57
C GLY A 66 -7.19 -15.25 -11.33
N VAL A 67 -7.79 -14.49 -10.42
CA VAL A 67 -7.44 -13.07 -10.19
C VAL A 67 -6.24 -12.98 -9.27
N GLN A 68 -5.21 -12.26 -9.71
CA GLN A 68 -4.00 -12.05 -8.93
C GLN A 68 -4.23 -11.03 -7.81
N MET A 69 -3.97 -11.46 -6.57
CA MET A 69 -4.10 -10.65 -5.35
C MET A 69 -5.46 -9.95 -5.21
N SER A 70 -6.54 -10.64 -5.61
CA SER A 70 -7.93 -10.13 -5.60
C SER A 70 -8.31 -9.33 -4.35
N GLU A 71 -9.10 -8.26 -4.53
CA GLU A 71 -9.79 -7.54 -3.44
C GLU A 71 -10.84 -8.35 -2.67
N GLY A 72 -11.08 -9.59 -3.11
CA GLY A 72 -12.00 -10.53 -2.50
C GLY A 72 -11.69 -10.83 -1.03
N LEU A 73 -12.75 -11.23 -0.34
CA LEU A 73 -12.78 -11.53 1.07
C LEU A 73 -13.28 -12.98 1.27
N PRO A 74 -12.60 -13.85 2.04
CA PRO A 74 -11.33 -13.62 2.76
C PRO A 74 -10.11 -13.63 1.84
N THR A 75 -8.97 -13.12 2.36
CA THR A 75 -7.66 -13.34 1.76
C THR A 75 -7.37 -14.85 1.71
N PRO A 76 -6.92 -15.40 0.56
CA PRO A 76 -6.55 -16.81 0.44
C PRO A 76 -5.41 -17.23 1.38
N SER A 77 -5.18 -18.54 1.53
CA SER A 77 -4.00 -19.06 2.24
C SER A 77 -2.71 -18.77 1.48
N GLY A 78 -1.58 -18.73 2.17
CA GLY A 78 -0.23 -18.54 1.60
C GLY A 78 0.39 -17.20 2.01
N TYR A 79 -0.43 -16.16 2.15
CA TYR A 79 -0.04 -14.86 2.70
C TYR A 79 0.27 -14.96 4.20
N ALA A 80 1.13 -14.06 4.68
CA ALA A 80 1.40 -13.96 6.11
C ALA A 80 0.17 -13.40 6.85
N ARG A 81 0.04 -13.75 8.13
CA ARG A 81 -0.99 -13.16 8.99
C ARG A 81 -0.77 -11.65 9.13
N SER A 82 -1.88 -10.90 9.16
CA SER A 82 -1.91 -9.45 9.30
C SER A 82 -2.29 -8.97 10.71
N THR A 83 -2.51 -9.88 11.67
CA THR A 83 -2.94 -9.55 13.04
C THR A 83 -2.17 -10.37 14.07
N GLY A 84 -2.22 -9.91 15.32
CA GLY A 84 -1.38 -10.43 16.40
C GLY A 84 0.06 -9.95 16.25
N THR A 85 0.99 -10.69 16.83
CA THR A 85 2.42 -10.41 16.67
C THR A 85 2.90 -11.01 15.36
N VAL A 86 3.54 -10.20 14.51
CA VAL A 86 4.19 -10.65 13.26
C VAL A 86 5.69 -10.45 13.40
N HIS A 87 6.45 -11.53 13.27
CA HIS A 87 7.90 -11.53 13.32
C HIS A 87 8.47 -11.37 11.91
N ALA A 88 9.12 -10.24 11.65
CA ALA A 88 9.66 -9.88 10.35
C ALA A 88 11.19 -9.97 10.37
N LEU A 89 11.73 -11.05 9.80
CA LEU A 89 13.17 -11.16 9.60
C LEU A 89 13.61 -10.06 8.64
N THR A 90 14.57 -9.24 9.05
CA THR A 90 15.10 -8.15 8.24
C THR A 90 16.58 -8.34 8.03
N LEU A 91 16.98 -8.62 6.80
CA LEU A 91 18.37 -8.81 6.39
C LEU A 91 18.82 -7.64 5.53
N MET A 92 19.99 -7.11 5.81
CA MET A 92 20.63 -6.09 4.98
C MET A 92 21.65 -6.75 4.08
N VAL A 93 21.48 -6.59 2.76
CA VAL A 93 22.22 -7.37 1.75
C VAL A 93 23.06 -6.46 0.86
N ASP A 94 24.29 -6.87 0.56
CA ASP A 94 25.16 -6.21 -0.42
C ASP A 94 25.86 -7.21 -1.36
N PHE A 95 26.60 -6.69 -2.35
CA PHE A 95 27.21 -7.48 -3.42
C PHE A 95 28.65 -7.06 -3.69
N SER A 96 29.40 -7.88 -4.42
CA SER A 96 30.81 -7.58 -4.76
C SER A 96 30.97 -6.40 -5.73
N ASP A 97 30.03 -6.17 -6.63
CA ASP A 97 29.98 -5.05 -7.58
C ASP A 97 29.09 -3.87 -7.12
N ALA A 98 28.38 -4.04 -6.01
CA ALA A 98 27.63 -3.01 -5.29
C ALA A 98 27.83 -3.22 -3.78
N PRO A 99 29.01 -2.83 -3.24
CA PRO A 99 29.29 -3.00 -1.82
C PRO A 99 28.43 -2.06 -0.97
N GLY A 100 28.08 -2.52 0.22
CA GLY A 100 27.27 -1.79 1.20
C GLY A 100 27.82 -0.41 1.53
N GLU A 101 27.01 0.63 1.36
CA GLU A 101 27.36 1.98 1.78
C GLU A 101 27.15 2.15 3.28
N GLY A 102 28.18 2.54 4.03
CA GLY A 102 28.08 2.74 5.48
C GLY A 102 27.80 1.45 6.25
N GLY A 103 27.19 1.56 7.43
CA GLY A 103 26.81 0.41 8.23
C GLY A 103 25.48 -0.19 7.79
N ALA A 104 25.36 -1.53 7.80
CA ALA A 104 24.09 -2.20 7.53
C ALA A 104 22.96 -1.72 8.47
N MET A 105 23.27 -1.44 9.74
CA MET A 105 22.29 -0.90 10.68
C MET A 105 21.82 0.52 10.31
N ASP A 106 22.59 1.30 9.54
CA ASP A 106 22.11 2.58 9.01
C ASP A 106 20.96 2.33 8.04
N ARG A 107 21.11 1.35 7.13
CA ARG A 107 20.04 0.91 6.22
C ARG A 107 18.82 0.39 6.97
N PHE A 108 19.00 -0.36 8.05
CA PHE A 108 17.88 -0.78 8.91
C PHE A 108 17.12 0.42 9.52
N HIS A 109 17.86 1.41 10.04
CA HIS A 109 17.29 2.60 10.68
C HIS A 109 16.66 3.59 9.70
N GLU A 110 16.84 3.43 8.38
CA GLU A 110 16.06 4.16 7.39
C GLU A 110 14.56 3.80 7.45
N PHE A 111 14.22 2.57 7.89
CA PHE A 111 12.85 2.06 7.91
C PHE A 111 12.23 1.96 9.32
N PHE A 112 13.06 1.70 10.33
CA PHE A 112 12.62 1.44 11.70
C PHE A 112 13.10 2.53 12.66
N PRO A 113 12.23 2.99 13.60
CA PRO A 113 10.94 2.43 14.01
C PRO A 113 9.69 2.89 13.23
N GLN A 114 9.83 3.66 12.16
CA GLN A 114 8.73 4.31 11.44
C GLN A 114 7.71 3.30 10.91
N THR A 115 8.14 2.24 10.24
CA THR A 115 7.26 1.18 9.71
C THR A 115 6.42 0.53 10.82
N ARG A 116 7.03 0.24 11.98
CA ARG A 116 6.30 -0.30 13.15
C ARG A 116 5.24 0.68 13.65
N LYS A 117 5.55 1.97 13.71
CA LYS A 117 4.59 3.00 14.14
C LYS A 117 3.44 3.14 13.13
N TRP A 118 3.74 3.10 11.84
CA TRP A 118 2.75 3.17 10.77
C TRP A 118 1.73 2.02 10.87
N PHE A 119 2.22 0.77 11.02
CA PHE A 119 1.35 -0.40 11.20
C PHE A 119 0.55 -0.34 12.51
N ALA A 120 1.16 0.09 13.62
CA ALA A 120 0.45 0.23 14.89
C ALA A 120 -0.69 1.26 14.80
N THR A 121 -0.46 2.39 14.13
CA THR A 121 -1.49 3.41 13.86
C THR A 121 -2.57 2.86 12.95
N SER A 122 -2.20 2.27 11.81
CA SER A 122 -3.14 1.80 10.80
C SER A 122 -4.04 0.67 11.31
N SER A 123 -3.47 -0.27 12.06
CA SER A 123 -4.17 -1.45 12.57
C SER A 123 -4.91 -1.24 13.89
N TYR A 124 -4.88 -0.02 14.46
CA TYR A 124 -5.37 0.25 15.82
C TYR A 124 -4.72 -0.64 16.88
N GLY A 125 -3.45 -1.01 16.67
CA GLY A 125 -2.70 -1.92 17.53
C GLY A 125 -3.04 -3.41 17.37
N ARG A 126 -3.84 -3.79 16.37
CA ARG A 126 -4.14 -5.22 16.08
C ARG A 126 -2.96 -5.97 15.47
N LEU A 127 -2.05 -5.25 14.84
CA LEU A 127 -0.78 -5.77 14.34
C LEU A 127 0.36 -5.26 15.22
N ASP A 128 0.99 -6.18 15.94
CA ASP A 128 2.25 -5.95 16.64
C ASP A 128 3.41 -6.39 15.74
N TYR A 129 3.84 -5.49 14.86
CA TYR A 129 4.91 -5.74 13.89
C TYR A 129 6.29 -5.69 14.57
N ARG A 130 7.02 -6.81 14.55
CA ARG A 130 8.34 -7.01 15.20
C ARG A 130 9.44 -7.19 14.15
N PRO A 131 10.17 -6.12 13.78
CA PRO A 131 11.33 -6.26 12.92
C PRO A 131 12.51 -6.83 13.71
N GLU A 132 13.11 -7.88 13.19
CA GLU A 132 14.22 -8.59 13.85
C GLU A 132 15.37 -8.75 12.86
N THR A 133 16.58 -8.39 13.28
CA THR A 133 17.78 -8.44 12.44
C THR A 133 18.90 -9.14 13.20
N PRO A 134 18.91 -10.48 13.25
CA PRO A 134 19.98 -11.24 13.91
C PRO A 134 21.35 -11.02 13.25
N VAL A 135 21.36 -10.65 11.97
CA VAL A 135 22.55 -10.28 11.20
C VAL A 135 22.65 -8.76 11.08
N THR A 136 23.47 -8.13 11.93
CA THR A 136 23.60 -6.66 12.02
C THR A 136 24.69 -6.06 11.12
N HIS A 137 25.26 -6.87 10.23
CA HIS A 137 26.25 -6.45 9.23
C HIS A 137 25.71 -6.74 7.83
N TRP A 138 26.40 -6.25 6.79
CA TRP A 138 26.03 -6.55 5.41
C TRP A 138 26.19 -8.04 5.16
N LEU A 139 25.08 -8.73 4.89
CA LEU A 139 25.07 -10.10 4.43
C LEU A 139 25.49 -10.10 2.96
N ARG A 140 26.77 -10.39 2.72
CA ARG A 140 27.37 -10.35 1.38
C ARG A 140 26.87 -11.53 0.55
N MET A 141 26.22 -11.24 -0.56
CA MET A 141 25.85 -12.28 -1.52
C MET A 141 27.07 -12.86 -2.26
N PRO A 142 27.05 -14.16 -2.59
CA PRO A 142 28.17 -14.85 -3.24
C PRO A 142 28.37 -14.38 -4.70
N LYS A 143 27.28 -13.98 -5.38
CA LYS A 143 27.31 -13.46 -6.75
C LYS A 143 27.28 -11.92 -6.76
N PRO A 144 27.87 -11.26 -7.77
CA PRO A 144 27.63 -9.83 -8.01
C PRO A 144 26.14 -9.58 -8.30
N PHE A 145 25.63 -8.39 -7.97
CA PHE A 145 24.24 -7.97 -8.18
C PHE A 145 23.81 -8.21 -9.63
N LYS A 146 24.67 -7.82 -10.59
CA LYS A 146 24.39 -7.99 -12.03
C LYS A 146 24.19 -9.45 -12.45
N ALA A 147 24.75 -10.41 -11.74
CA ALA A 147 24.61 -11.83 -12.09
C ALA A 147 23.23 -12.41 -11.75
N TYR A 148 22.47 -11.78 -10.86
CA TYR A 148 21.08 -12.18 -10.57
C TYR A 148 20.09 -11.71 -11.65
N GLY A 149 20.50 -10.82 -12.56
CA GLY A 149 19.63 -10.35 -13.64
C GLY A 149 18.41 -9.55 -13.16
N ILE A 150 18.52 -8.89 -12.00
CA ILE A 150 17.40 -8.13 -11.41
C ILE A 150 17.26 -6.79 -12.13
N GLU A 151 16.15 -6.67 -12.85
CA GLU A 151 15.70 -5.47 -13.53
C GLU A 151 14.20 -5.24 -13.27
N ARG A 152 13.63 -4.14 -13.80
CA ARG A 152 12.22 -3.81 -13.57
C ARG A 152 11.33 -4.90 -14.15
N GLY A 153 10.49 -5.51 -13.31
CA GLY A 153 9.60 -6.60 -13.71
C GLY A 153 10.30 -7.94 -13.87
N ALA A 154 11.51 -8.11 -13.34
CA ALA A 154 12.16 -9.41 -13.32
C ALA A 154 11.26 -10.46 -12.62
N PRO A 155 11.07 -11.64 -13.24
CA PRO A 155 10.22 -12.69 -12.69
C PRO A 155 10.85 -13.32 -11.44
N PHE A 156 10.06 -14.07 -10.68
CA PHE A 156 10.59 -14.89 -9.59
C PHE A 156 11.61 -15.91 -10.11
N GLU A 157 11.26 -16.64 -11.18
CA GLU A 157 12.15 -17.60 -11.84
C GLU A 157 12.87 -17.02 -13.06
N PRO A 158 14.20 -17.15 -13.17
CA PRO A 158 15.15 -17.66 -12.18
C PRO A 158 15.66 -16.59 -11.19
N ALA A 159 15.42 -15.30 -11.46
CA ALA A 159 16.15 -14.19 -10.85
C ALA A 159 16.03 -14.13 -9.32
N TYR A 160 14.81 -13.97 -8.79
CA TYR A 160 14.62 -13.88 -7.35
C TYR A 160 14.71 -15.23 -6.65
N ARG A 161 14.43 -16.35 -7.33
CA ARG A 161 14.70 -17.68 -6.76
C ARG A 161 16.18 -17.79 -6.41
N ASP A 162 17.07 -17.51 -7.36
CA ASP A 162 18.52 -17.58 -7.16
C ASP A 162 18.96 -16.68 -6.01
N LEU A 163 18.43 -15.45 -5.94
CA LEU A 163 18.73 -14.54 -4.83
C LEU A 163 18.25 -15.08 -3.48
N VAL A 164 17.02 -15.59 -3.39
CA VAL A 164 16.50 -16.17 -2.14
C VAL A 164 17.30 -17.40 -1.72
N GLN A 165 17.70 -18.26 -2.67
CA GLN A 165 18.54 -19.42 -2.38
C GLN A 165 19.87 -19.00 -1.76
N ASP A 166 20.54 -18.02 -2.36
CA ASP A 166 21.82 -17.52 -1.87
C ASP A 166 21.65 -16.77 -0.52
N ILE A 167 20.57 -16.01 -0.33
CA ILE A 167 20.24 -15.39 0.98
C ILE A 167 20.06 -16.43 2.07
N VAL A 168 19.28 -17.49 1.80
CA VAL A 168 19.06 -18.58 2.75
C VAL A 168 20.39 -19.22 3.11
N ALA A 169 21.19 -19.61 2.12
CA ALA A 169 22.48 -20.27 2.35
C ALA A 169 23.45 -19.43 3.20
N GLU A 170 23.53 -18.12 2.96
CA GLU A 170 24.43 -17.23 3.71
C GLU A 170 23.91 -16.90 5.12
N ALA A 171 22.59 -16.90 5.34
CA ALA A 171 21.97 -16.56 6.63
C ALA A 171 21.77 -17.77 7.56
N ASP A 172 21.69 -18.99 7.02
CA ASP A 172 21.27 -20.23 7.71
C ASP A 172 22.01 -20.47 9.04
N ALA A 173 23.32 -20.21 9.08
CA ALA A 173 24.12 -20.41 10.29
C ALA A 173 23.75 -19.48 11.48
N GLN A 174 23.01 -18.40 11.23
CA GLN A 174 22.64 -17.38 12.22
C GLN A 174 21.12 -17.21 12.39
N VAL A 175 20.32 -17.79 11.49
CA VAL A 175 18.89 -17.53 11.36
C VAL A 175 18.12 -18.83 11.31
N ASP A 176 17.18 -19.01 12.25
CA ASP A 176 16.14 -20.05 12.13
C ASP A 176 14.92 -19.45 11.45
N PHE A 177 14.72 -19.74 10.16
CA PHE A 177 13.65 -19.16 9.34
C PHE A 177 12.25 -19.53 9.83
N ARG A 178 12.09 -20.62 10.61
CA ARG A 178 10.80 -21.00 11.20
C ARG A 178 10.29 -20.01 12.24
N ALA A 179 11.18 -19.17 12.80
CA ALA A 179 10.83 -18.20 13.81
C ALA A 179 10.14 -16.94 13.24
N TYR A 180 10.09 -16.80 11.92
CA TYR A 180 9.66 -15.58 11.25
C TYR A 180 8.43 -15.83 10.34
N ASP A 181 7.53 -14.85 10.31
CA ASP A 181 6.32 -14.88 9.49
C ASP A 181 6.59 -14.36 8.05
N LEU A 182 7.61 -13.51 7.89
CA LEU A 182 8.00 -12.92 6.61
C LEU A 182 9.49 -12.52 6.58
N LEU A 183 10.02 -12.33 5.37
CA LEU A 183 11.38 -11.84 5.10
C LEU A 183 11.34 -10.45 4.45
N ASN A 184 12.05 -9.50 5.04
CA ASN A 184 12.43 -8.23 4.43
C ASN A 184 13.91 -8.31 4.02
N VAL A 185 14.20 -8.04 2.75
CA VAL A 185 15.56 -7.91 2.22
C VAL A 185 15.80 -6.43 1.91
N LEU A 186 16.54 -5.76 2.79
CA LEU A 186 16.94 -4.39 2.61
C LEU A 186 18.26 -4.35 1.83
N VAL A 187 18.14 -4.21 0.52
CA VAL A 187 19.30 -4.20 -0.36
C VAL A 187 20.06 -2.88 -0.21
N THR A 188 21.39 -2.93 -0.33
CA THR A 188 22.24 -1.74 -0.37
C THR A 188 21.74 -0.76 -1.44
N PRO A 189 21.65 0.55 -1.13
CA PRO A 189 20.95 1.51 -1.98
C PRO A 189 21.65 1.80 -3.31
N ASN A 190 22.93 1.42 -3.45
CA ASN A 190 23.70 1.55 -4.69
C ASN A 190 23.62 0.31 -5.60
N ALA A 191 22.84 -0.72 -5.24
CA ALA A 191 22.55 -1.85 -6.13
C ALA A 191 21.38 -1.52 -7.04
N GLY A 192 21.66 -1.40 -8.34
CA GLY A 192 20.67 -1.03 -9.36
C GLY A 192 20.58 0.49 -9.60
N PRO A 193 19.62 0.93 -10.42
CA PRO A 193 19.38 2.34 -10.71
C PRO A 193 18.78 3.07 -9.50
N SER A 194 18.81 4.40 -9.55
CA SER A 194 18.05 5.23 -8.61
C SER A 194 16.57 4.94 -8.72
N ALA A 195 15.85 4.99 -7.61
CA ALA A 195 14.40 4.79 -7.58
C ALA A 195 13.64 5.87 -8.38
N LEU A 196 14.25 7.03 -8.64
CA LEU A 196 13.74 8.07 -9.54
C LEU A 196 13.81 7.69 -11.02
N ASP A 197 14.77 6.81 -11.38
CA ASP A 197 14.93 6.32 -12.75
C ASP A 197 14.08 5.06 -12.95
N THR A 198 14.11 4.15 -11.97
CA THR A 198 13.40 2.86 -12.04
C THR A 198 13.19 2.29 -10.63
N VAL A 199 11.93 2.01 -10.30
CA VAL A 199 11.57 1.28 -9.07
C VAL A 199 11.81 -0.21 -9.28
N LEU A 200 12.67 -0.79 -8.45
CA LEU A 200 12.97 -2.24 -8.42
C LEU A 200 12.36 -2.96 -7.20
N SER A 201 11.90 -2.22 -6.18
CA SER A 201 11.27 -2.83 -5.01
C SER A 201 10.08 -3.67 -5.43
N VAL A 202 9.96 -4.85 -4.82
CA VAL A 202 8.95 -5.84 -5.16
C VAL A 202 8.75 -6.80 -4.00
N THR A 203 7.56 -7.39 -3.95
CA THR A 203 7.22 -8.47 -3.03
C THR A 203 6.74 -9.70 -3.76
N PHE A 204 7.24 -10.86 -3.35
CA PHE A 204 6.69 -12.16 -3.71
C PHE A 204 6.00 -12.73 -2.47
N ALA A 205 4.67 -12.85 -2.55
CA ALA A 205 3.83 -13.28 -1.44
C ALA A 205 3.02 -14.53 -1.82
N GLY A 206 2.79 -15.41 -0.84
CA GLY A 206 2.10 -16.67 -1.07
C GLY A 206 2.81 -17.64 -2.01
N ASN A 207 4.11 -17.48 -2.24
CA ASN A 207 4.88 -18.30 -3.16
C ASN A 207 5.29 -19.63 -2.51
N ALA A 208 4.42 -20.65 -2.58
CA ALA A 208 4.69 -21.97 -2.03
C ALA A 208 5.88 -22.71 -2.69
N GLU A 209 6.29 -22.27 -3.88
CA GLU A 209 7.42 -22.86 -4.62
C GLU A 209 8.76 -22.18 -4.30
N ALA A 210 8.77 -21.15 -3.44
CA ALA A 210 9.99 -20.49 -3.01
C ALA A 210 11.00 -21.46 -2.36
N PRO A 211 12.31 -21.15 -2.35
CA PRO A 211 13.30 -21.94 -1.65
C PRO A 211 12.90 -22.22 -0.18
N VAL A 212 13.23 -23.42 0.29
CA VAL A 212 12.93 -23.88 1.64
C VAL A 212 14.13 -23.66 2.55
N ALA A 213 13.90 -23.05 3.71
CA ALA A 213 14.87 -22.82 4.77
C ALA A 213 14.29 -23.39 6.08
N ASP A 214 15.08 -24.15 6.84
CA ASP A 214 14.63 -24.79 8.09
C ASP A 214 13.31 -25.60 7.98
N GLY A 215 13.02 -26.14 6.80
CA GLY A 215 11.79 -26.89 6.53
C GLY A 215 10.53 -26.04 6.30
N VAL A 216 10.65 -24.72 6.16
CA VAL A 216 9.57 -23.81 5.75
C VAL A 216 9.91 -23.09 4.44
N PRO A 217 8.95 -22.91 3.52
CA PRO A 217 9.17 -22.12 2.31
C PRO A 217 9.30 -20.63 2.68
N VAL A 218 10.27 -19.93 2.09
CA VAL A 218 10.40 -18.47 2.18
C VAL A 218 9.39 -17.80 1.23
N ALA A 219 8.10 -18.05 1.50
CA ALA A 219 7.00 -17.77 0.59
C ALA A 219 6.55 -16.30 0.56
N ASN A 220 6.99 -15.51 1.55
CA ASN A 220 6.61 -14.12 1.74
C ASN A 220 7.88 -13.27 1.93
N ALA A 221 8.38 -12.70 0.84
CA ALA A 221 9.62 -11.95 0.81
C ALA A 221 9.44 -10.60 0.09
N SER A 222 9.78 -9.52 0.79
CA SER A 222 9.81 -8.15 0.26
C SER A 222 11.26 -7.72 0.03
N PHE A 223 11.57 -7.21 -1.15
CA PHE A 223 12.90 -6.72 -1.53
C PHE A 223 12.84 -5.21 -1.71
N VAL A 224 13.68 -4.48 -0.96
CA VAL A 224 13.69 -3.02 -0.99
C VAL A 224 15.03 -2.52 -1.55
N TYR A 225 14.97 -1.92 -2.73
CA TYR A 225 16.12 -1.37 -3.45
C TYR A 225 16.15 0.16 -3.37
N SER A 226 17.34 0.73 -3.51
CA SER A 226 17.55 2.19 -3.56
C SER A 226 16.98 2.94 -2.33
N ARG A 227 17.09 4.27 -2.37
CA ARG A 227 16.35 5.19 -1.50
C ARG A 227 15.24 5.84 -2.32
N GLN A 228 14.03 5.92 -1.76
CA GLN A 228 12.95 6.73 -2.32
C GLN A 228 13.14 8.21 -1.96
N ASP A 229 14.31 8.76 -2.31
CA ASP A 229 14.62 10.19 -2.12
C ASP A 229 14.23 10.94 -3.40
N ASP A 230 13.13 11.67 -3.31
CA ASP A 230 12.62 12.50 -4.41
C ASP A 230 13.31 13.87 -4.51
N GLY A 231 14.35 14.12 -3.70
CA GLY A 231 15.07 15.38 -3.66
C GLY A 231 14.29 16.53 -3.02
N SER A 232 13.09 16.28 -2.49
CA SER A 232 12.29 17.29 -1.77
C SER A 232 12.82 17.60 -0.36
N GLY A 233 13.83 16.85 0.09
CA GLY A 233 14.32 16.89 1.46
C GLY A 233 13.38 16.22 2.47
N SER A 234 12.36 15.49 1.98
CA SER A 234 11.40 14.78 2.84
C SER A 234 11.81 13.35 3.18
N TYR A 235 12.89 12.81 2.57
CA TYR A 235 13.33 11.43 2.70
C TYR A 235 13.34 10.90 4.14
N GLY A 236 13.93 11.64 5.09
CA GLY A 236 13.97 11.21 6.50
C GLY A 236 12.60 11.03 7.17
N ARG A 237 11.52 11.55 6.56
CA ARG A 237 10.13 11.39 7.01
C ARG A 237 9.33 10.41 6.16
N THR A 238 9.69 10.19 4.89
CA THR A 238 8.84 9.50 3.90
C THR A 238 9.49 8.26 3.31
N GLY A 239 10.82 8.15 3.33
CA GLY A 239 11.57 7.08 2.66
C GLY A 239 11.32 5.67 3.22
N TYR A 240 10.72 5.57 4.41
CA TYR A 240 10.36 4.29 5.01
C TYR A 240 9.13 3.64 4.36
N ARG A 241 8.29 4.43 3.64
CA ARG A 241 6.92 4.06 3.23
C ARG A 241 6.83 2.94 2.20
N VAL A 242 7.88 2.71 1.43
CA VAL A 242 7.99 1.52 0.57
C VAL A 242 7.83 0.23 1.36
N LEU A 243 8.39 0.13 2.56
CA LEU A 243 8.36 -1.13 3.31
C LEU A 243 6.94 -1.52 3.76
N PRO A 244 6.09 -0.63 4.33
CA PRO A 244 4.70 -0.97 4.60
C PRO A 244 3.87 -1.20 3.33
N HIS A 245 4.18 -0.59 2.18
CA HIS A 245 3.57 -0.93 0.89
C HIS A 245 3.89 -2.38 0.50
N GLU A 246 5.18 -2.73 0.46
CA GLU A 246 5.65 -4.07 0.12
C GLU A 246 5.10 -5.14 1.09
N ASN A 247 5.09 -4.84 2.39
CA ASN A 247 4.49 -5.75 3.37
C ASN A 247 2.96 -5.81 3.29
N GLY A 248 2.29 -4.81 2.69
CA GLY A 248 0.88 -4.90 2.33
C GLY A 248 0.60 -6.07 1.39
N HIS A 249 1.49 -6.32 0.42
CA HIS A 249 1.42 -7.49 -0.46
C HIS A 249 1.62 -8.80 0.29
N VAL A 250 2.57 -8.85 1.25
CA VAL A 250 2.77 -10.00 2.13
C VAL A 250 1.48 -10.38 2.88
N PHE A 251 0.65 -9.39 3.21
CA PHE A 251 -0.66 -9.59 3.85
C PHE A 251 -1.83 -9.81 2.87
N GLY A 252 -1.55 -9.83 1.56
CA GLY A 252 -2.52 -10.13 0.50
C GLY A 252 -3.29 -8.92 -0.04
N LEU A 253 -2.71 -7.72 0.00
CA LEU A 253 -3.26 -6.54 -0.68
C LEU A 253 -2.69 -6.40 -2.09
N PRO A 254 -3.49 -6.04 -3.11
CA PRO A 254 -3.00 -5.74 -4.45
C PRO A 254 -2.44 -4.32 -4.55
N ASP A 255 -1.69 -4.07 -5.62
CA ASP A 255 -1.44 -2.72 -6.13
C ASP A 255 -2.73 -2.11 -6.67
N LEU A 256 -2.96 -0.84 -6.32
CA LEU A 256 -4.14 -0.08 -6.72
C LEU A 256 -3.89 0.91 -7.86
N TYR A 257 -2.62 1.23 -8.14
CA TYR A 257 -2.28 2.07 -9.27
C TYR A 257 -2.51 1.32 -10.59
N THR A 258 -2.54 2.08 -11.69
CA THR A 258 -2.64 1.56 -13.04
C THR A 258 -1.35 1.84 -13.81
N GLN A 259 -1.28 1.44 -15.08
CA GLN A 259 -0.19 1.87 -15.97
C GLN A 259 -0.06 3.40 -16.07
N ASP A 260 -1.17 4.13 -15.88
CA ASP A 260 -1.21 5.59 -15.89
C ASP A 260 -0.85 6.21 -14.51
N GLY A 261 -0.48 5.37 -13.53
CA GLY A 261 -0.10 5.76 -12.18
C GLY A 261 -1.28 5.74 -11.18
N GLY A 262 -1.15 6.55 -10.11
CA GLY A 262 -2.09 6.61 -8.99
C GLY A 262 -3.46 7.23 -9.29
N GLY A 263 -3.84 7.43 -10.55
CA GLY A 263 -5.08 8.09 -10.95
C GLY A 263 -6.37 7.36 -10.55
N ALA A 264 -6.29 6.10 -10.14
CA ALA A 264 -7.44 5.33 -9.67
C ALA A 264 -7.79 5.60 -8.20
N VAL A 265 -6.79 5.73 -7.32
CA VAL A 265 -6.98 5.87 -5.87
C VAL A 265 -6.17 7.01 -5.29
N GLY A 266 -4.92 7.16 -5.71
CA GLY A 266 -4.02 8.24 -5.28
C GLY A 266 -3.63 8.09 -3.82
N HIS A 267 -3.25 9.20 -3.19
CA HIS A 267 -2.77 9.23 -1.81
C HIS A 267 -3.75 8.69 -0.75
N TRP A 268 -4.98 8.31 -1.10
CA TRP A 268 -5.93 7.72 -0.16
C TRP A 268 -5.58 6.30 0.27
N ASP A 269 -4.63 5.62 -0.40
CA ASP A 269 -4.12 4.31 0.01
C ASP A 269 -2.63 4.17 -0.30
N ILE A 270 -1.85 3.59 0.63
CA ILE A 270 -0.43 3.32 0.41
C ILE A 270 -0.18 2.30 -0.70
N MET A 271 -1.14 1.43 -0.99
CA MET A 271 -1.10 0.48 -2.10
C MET A 271 -1.31 1.16 -3.47
N SER A 272 -1.65 2.45 -3.50
CA SER A 272 -1.69 3.25 -4.73
C SER A 272 -0.52 4.21 -4.86
N GLU A 273 -0.15 4.89 -3.77
CA GLU A 273 0.95 5.86 -3.74
C GLU A 273 1.76 5.65 -2.47
N ASP A 274 2.94 5.08 -2.60
CA ASP A 274 3.90 4.79 -1.51
C ASP A 274 5.03 5.83 -1.42
N TRP A 275 5.17 6.71 -2.42
CA TRP A 275 6.10 7.84 -2.42
C TRP A 275 5.49 9.12 -1.84
N GLY A 276 6.31 9.98 -1.25
CA GLY A 276 5.88 11.30 -0.74
C GLY A 276 5.10 11.24 0.57
N ALA A 277 4.02 12.02 0.66
CA ALA A 277 3.33 12.26 1.92
C ALA A 277 2.70 10.99 2.53
N ASP A 278 2.77 10.89 3.85
CA ASP A 278 2.20 9.76 4.57
C ASP A 278 0.68 9.65 4.36
N ASN A 279 0.22 8.40 4.24
CA ASN A 279 -1.17 8.02 4.05
C ASN A 279 -1.48 6.72 4.77
N ASP A 280 -2.78 6.53 5.04
CA ASP A 280 -3.29 5.30 5.63
C ASP A 280 -3.87 4.35 4.55
N LEU A 281 -4.19 3.11 4.95
CA LEU A 281 -5.01 2.20 4.13
C LEU A 281 -6.47 2.63 4.09
N LEU A 282 -7.14 2.31 2.99
CA LEU A 282 -8.59 2.34 2.87
C LEU A 282 -9.22 1.44 3.93
N GLY A 283 -10.39 1.84 4.42
CA GLY A 283 -11.22 1.05 5.34
C GLY A 283 -11.56 -0.33 4.78
N TRP A 284 -11.70 -0.48 3.46
CA TRP A 284 -11.85 -1.78 2.80
C TRP A 284 -10.67 -2.71 3.07
N HIS A 285 -9.43 -2.25 2.83
CA HIS A 285 -8.22 -3.00 3.13
C HIS A 285 -8.07 -3.26 4.63
N LYS A 286 -8.36 -2.28 5.50
CA LYS A 286 -8.37 -2.50 6.96
C LYS A 286 -9.38 -3.58 7.36
N TRP A 287 -10.55 -3.69 6.71
CA TRP A 287 -11.49 -4.79 6.96
C TRP A 287 -10.97 -6.12 6.42
N LYS A 288 -10.39 -6.14 5.22
CA LYS A 288 -9.75 -7.31 4.62
C LYS A 288 -8.67 -7.91 5.51
N LEU A 289 -7.82 -7.06 6.06
CA LEU A 289 -6.73 -7.43 6.96
C LEU A 289 -7.19 -7.76 8.39
N GLY A 290 -8.48 -7.70 8.71
CA GLY A 290 -9.00 -7.96 10.06
C GLY A 290 -8.70 -6.84 11.07
N TRP A 291 -8.33 -5.65 10.60
CA TRP A 291 -8.08 -4.47 11.43
C TRP A 291 -9.36 -3.72 11.79
N LEU A 292 -10.43 -3.92 11.03
CA LEU A 292 -11.79 -3.56 11.40
C LEU A 292 -12.58 -4.81 11.80
N ASP A 293 -13.29 -4.74 12.93
CA ASP A 293 -14.27 -5.76 13.26
C ASP A 293 -15.51 -5.63 12.38
N ASP A 294 -16.21 -6.74 12.16
CA ASP A 294 -17.51 -6.76 11.49
C ASP A 294 -18.54 -5.82 12.15
N THR A 295 -18.42 -5.57 13.45
CA THR A 295 -19.27 -4.61 14.18
C THR A 295 -19.02 -3.15 13.79
N GLN A 296 -17.89 -2.86 13.14
CA GLN A 296 -17.52 -1.55 12.61
C GLN A 296 -17.88 -1.39 11.13
N VAL A 297 -18.40 -2.43 10.49
CA VAL A 297 -18.83 -2.43 9.09
C VAL A 297 -20.36 -2.47 9.02
N ARG A 298 -20.96 -1.74 8.07
CA ARG A 298 -22.40 -1.79 7.81
C ARG A 298 -22.66 -2.16 6.36
N CYS A 299 -23.56 -3.12 6.17
CA CYS A 299 -23.98 -3.56 4.86
C CYS A 299 -25.28 -2.87 4.42
N ALA A 300 -25.18 -2.00 3.43
CA ALA A 300 -26.31 -1.27 2.84
C ALA A 300 -26.85 -2.01 1.60
N ALA A 301 -27.30 -3.26 1.78
CA ALA A 301 -27.82 -4.10 0.69
C ALA A 301 -29.30 -3.88 0.36
N GLY A 302 -30.11 -3.49 1.34
CA GLY A 302 -31.56 -3.36 1.19
C GLY A 302 -31.98 -2.13 0.37
N ARG A 303 -33.13 -2.25 -0.31
CA ARG A 303 -33.81 -1.13 -0.98
C ARG A 303 -34.29 -0.07 0.02
N GLY A 304 -34.59 1.11 -0.49
CA GLY A 304 -35.04 2.26 0.27
C GLY A 304 -33.89 3.10 0.80
N SER A 305 -34.21 3.97 1.76
CA SER A 305 -33.25 4.92 2.34
C SER A 305 -32.87 4.53 3.75
N ARG A 306 -31.57 4.52 4.06
CA ARG A 306 -31.02 4.26 5.40
C ARG A 306 -29.91 5.24 5.71
N GLU A 307 -29.82 5.62 6.99
CA GLU A 307 -28.77 6.50 7.48
C GLU A 307 -27.73 5.73 8.29
N TYR A 308 -26.46 6.12 8.13
CA TYR A 308 -25.33 5.57 8.86
C TYR A 308 -24.48 6.71 9.41
N THR A 309 -23.87 6.50 10.58
CA THR A 309 -22.94 7.47 11.17
C THR A 309 -21.53 6.90 11.08
N LEU A 310 -20.67 7.54 10.29
CA LEU A 310 -19.26 7.19 10.12
C LEU A 310 -18.39 7.98 11.10
N THR A 311 -17.55 7.28 11.83
CA THR A 311 -16.49 7.86 12.66
C THR A 311 -15.21 7.98 11.85
N PRO A 312 -14.41 9.07 12.01
CA PRO A 312 -13.14 9.23 11.29
C PRO A 312 -12.29 7.96 11.33
N LEU A 313 -11.74 7.56 10.18
CA LEU A 313 -11.07 6.28 10.03
C LEU A 313 -9.91 6.13 11.02
N ALA A 314 -9.08 7.16 11.20
CA ALA A 314 -7.92 7.14 12.10
C ALA A 314 -8.25 6.91 13.59
N ARG A 315 -9.49 7.18 14.03
CA ARG A 315 -9.89 7.04 15.45
C ARG A 315 -10.27 5.60 15.77
N ALA A 316 -10.11 5.13 17.00
CA ALA A 316 -10.62 3.81 17.39
C ALA A 316 -12.16 3.79 17.51
N GLY A 317 -12.77 2.63 17.25
CA GLY A 317 -14.20 2.37 17.49
C GLY A 317 -15.19 3.08 16.56
N GLY A 318 -16.48 2.82 16.77
CA GLY A 318 -17.55 3.32 15.90
C GLY A 318 -17.62 2.62 14.55
N VAL A 319 -18.63 2.96 13.74
CA VAL A 319 -18.73 2.47 12.37
C VAL A 319 -17.70 3.18 11.51
N LYS A 320 -16.89 2.42 10.78
CA LYS A 320 -15.79 2.89 9.93
C LYS A 320 -16.09 2.81 8.45
N LEU A 321 -16.85 1.79 8.07
CA LEU A 321 -17.07 1.43 6.68
C LEU A 321 -18.55 1.11 6.47
N VAL A 322 -19.15 1.74 5.45
CA VAL A 322 -20.42 1.27 4.88
C VAL A 322 -20.13 0.69 3.52
N VAL A 323 -20.62 -0.52 3.25
CA VAL A 323 -20.50 -1.19 1.96
C VAL A 323 -21.86 -1.27 1.30
N VAL A 324 -21.94 -0.82 0.04
CA VAL A 324 -23.11 -0.91 -0.82
C VAL A 324 -22.82 -1.94 -1.90
N PRO A 325 -23.31 -3.18 -1.77
CA PRO A 325 -22.96 -4.24 -2.70
C PRO A 325 -23.67 -4.05 -4.02
N LEU A 326 -22.94 -4.23 -5.11
CA LEU A 326 -23.41 -4.08 -6.48
C LEU A 326 -23.58 -5.44 -7.17
N SER A 327 -22.73 -6.40 -6.84
CA SER A 327 -22.81 -7.81 -7.21
C SER A 327 -22.11 -8.64 -6.12
N ARG A 328 -21.92 -9.95 -6.35
CA ARG A 328 -21.06 -10.79 -5.47
C ARG A 328 -19.58 -10.42 -5.53
N ARG A 329 -19.18 -9.58 -6.48
CA ARG A 329 -17.77 -9.30 -6.82
C ARG A 329 -17.43 -7.81 -6.77
N THR A 330 -18.44 -6.95 -6.73
CA THR A 330 -18.27 -5.50 -6.82
C THR A 330 -19.14 -4.78 -5.81
N GLY A 331 -18.66 -3.64 -5.31
CA GLY A 331 -19.37 -2.81 -4.35
C GLY A 331 -18.86 -1.38 -4.32
N TYR A 332 -19.63 -0.47 -3.74
CA TYR A 332 -19.10 0.81 -3.26
C TYR A 332 -18.78 0.69 -1.78
N ALA A 333 -17.66 1.27 -1.38
CA ALA A 333 -17.27 1.44 0.01
C ALA A 333 -17.25 2.93 0.34
N LEU A 334 -17.70 3.24 1.56
CA LEU A 334 -17.85 4.58 2.08
C LEU A 334 -17.20 4.70 3.45
N GLU A 335 -16.29 5.65 3.60
CA GLU A 335 -15.55 5.89 4.83
C GLU A 335 -15.33 7.38 5.06
N LEU A 336 -15.11 7.77 6.32
CA LEU A 336 -14.81 9.16 6.68
C LEU A 336 -13.31 9.34 6.82
N ARG A 337 -12.71 10.16 5.93
CA ARG A 337 -11.29 10.51 5.97
C ARG A 337 -11.08 11.90 6.55
N THR A 338 -10.05 12.01 7.38
CA THR A 338 -9.66 13.25 8.09
C THR A 338 -8.14 13.30 8.18
N LYS A 339 -7.57 14.47 8.42
CA LYS A 339 -6.13 14.65 8.61
C LYS A 339 -5.66 14.18 10.00
N GLU A 340 -5.73 12.87 10.23
CA GLU A 340 -5.43 12.21 11.50
C GLU A 340 -4.76 10.86 11.24
N GLY A 341 -4.05 10.29 12.22
CA GLY A 341 -3.35 9.02 12.03
C GLY A 341 -2.22 9.15 11.00
N ASN A 342 -2.17 8.22 10.03
CA ASN A 342 -1.17 8.25 8.96
C ASN A 342 -1.54 9.23 7.82
N ASP A 343 -2.78 9.73 7.77
CA ASP A 343 -3.26 10.62 6.71
C ASP A 343 -2.70 12.05 6.83
N ALA A 344 -1.49 12.27 6.32
CA ALA A 344 -0.80 13.57 6.42
C ALA A 344 -1.21 14.57 5.33
N ALA A 345 -1.63 14.07 4.16
CA ALA A 345 -1.94 14.89 2.98
C ALA A 345 -3.41 15.30 2.85
N VAL A 346 -4.31 14.76 3.69
CA VAL A 346 -5.75 15.06 3.62
C VAL A 346 -6.00 16.54 3.88
N CYS A 347 -6.25 17.30 2.80
CA CYS A 347 -6.53 18.73 2.86
C CYS A 347 -8.03 19.04 2.93
N ARG A 348 -8.87 18.10 2.52
CA ARG A 348 -10.33 18.21 2.61
C ARG A 348 -10.92 16.97 3.31
N PRO A 349 -11.25 17.07 4.61
CA PRO A 349 -11.91 15.98 5.33
C PRO A 349 -13.36 15.76 4.87
N GLY A 350 -13.75 14.50 4.67
CA GLY A 350 -15.10 14.15 4.24
C GLY A 350 -15.29 12.67 3.97
N VAL A 351 -16.43 12.32 3.39
CA VAL A 351 -16.76 10.94 3.03
C VAL A 351 -16.08 10.60 1.71
N LEU A 352 -15.13 9.67 1.73
CA LEU A 352 -14.57 9.08 0.53
C LEU A 352 -15.51 7.98 0.04
N VAL A 353 -15.81 7.99 -1.26
CA VAL A 353 -16.60 6.95 -1.93
C VAL A 353 -15.71 6.30 -2.98
N TYR A 354 -15.59 4.98 -2.95
CA TYR A 354 -14.78 4.25 -3.94
C TYR A 354 -15.47 2.95 -4.33
N ARG A 355 -15.25 2.54 -5.57
CA ARG A 355 -15.68 1.25 -6.09
C ARG A 355 -14.59 0.22 -5.82
N VAL A 356 -14.98 -0.96 -5.35
CA VAL A 356 -14.11 -2.13 -5.21
C VAL A 356 -14.57 -3.19 -6.21
N ASP A 357 -13.62 -3.79 -6.90
CA ASP A 357 -13.81 -4.87 -7.87
C ASP A 357 -12.85 -6.03 -7.58
N ALA A 358 -13.41 -7.18 -7.22
CA ALA A 358 -12.63 -8.37 -6.90
C ALA A 358 -12.20 -9.18 -8.13
N ASP A 359 -12.64 -8.79 -9.33
CA ASP A 359 -12.30 -9.44 -10.61
C ASP A 359 -11.23 -8.68 -11.42
N VAL A 360 -10.59 -7.68 -10.82
CA VAL A 360 -9.53 -6.90 -11.46
C VAL A 360 -8.21 -7.29 -10.81
N ASP A 361 -7.21 -7.56 -11.65
CA ASP A 361 -5.88 -7.92 -11.21
C ASP A 361 -5.17 -6.75 -10.51
N THR A 362 -4.23 -7.11 -9.64
CA THR A 362 -3.27 -6.16 -9.07
C THR A 362 -2.60 -5.31 -10.15
N GLY A 363 -2.52 -4.00 -9.93
CA GLY A 363 -1.91 -3.06 -10.89
C GLY A 363 -2.82 -2.63 -12.05
N ASP A 364 -4.07 -3.11 -12.10
CA ASP A 364 -5.09 -2.72 -13.09
C ASP A 364 -6.23 -1.89 -12.47
N GLY A 365 -6.02 -1.33 -11.27
CA GLY A 365 -6.98 -0.47 -10.58
C GLY A 365 -8.21 -1.21 -10.03
N PRO A 366 -8.04 -2.25 -9.18
CA PRO A 366 -9.15 -2.98 -8.59
C PRO A 366 -10.00 -2.15 -7.62
N ILE A 367 -9.49 -0.99 -7.22
CA ILE A 367 -10.25 0.05 -6.52
C ILE A 367 -10.21 1.35 -7.34
N THR A 368 -11.33 2.06 -7.40
CA THR A 368 -11.41 3.39 -8.03
C THR A 368 -12.19 4.37 -7.16
N VAL A 369 -11.54 5.47 -6.79
CA VAL A 369 -12.16 6.58 -6.06
C VAL A 369 -13.15 7.32 -6.96
N ARG A 370 -14.29 7.71 -6.37
CA ARG A 370 -15.26 8.60 -6.99
C ARG A 370 -14.99 10.00 -6.49
N ASP A 371 -14.46 10.82 -7.38
CA ASP A 371 -14.11 12.20 -7.09
C ASP A 371 -15.36 13.09 -7.02
N ALA A 372 -15.51 13.80 -5.91
CA ALA A 372 -16.59 14.76 -5.70
C ALA A 372 -16.36 16.10 -6.46
N HIS A 373 -15.13 16.39 -6.88
CA HIS A 373 -14.70 17.68 -7.41
C HIS A 373 -13.91 17.53 -8.71
N HIS A 374 -14.54 16.90 -9.70
CA HIS A 374 -13.96 16.72 -11.02
C HIS A 374 -13.44 18.02 -11.65
N ASP A 375 -12.23 17.93 -12.21
CA ASP A 375 -11.47 18.99 -12.85
C ASP A 375 -11.18 20.19 -11.93
N SER A 376 -11.17 19.98 -10.61
CA SER A 376 -10.84 21.04 -9.63
C SER A 376 -9.34 21.36 -9.62
N GLY A 377 -8.52 20.42 -10.06
CA GLY A 377 -7.08 20.47 -9.91
C GLY A 377 -6.58 20.18 -8.49
N GLY A 378 -7.45 19.79 -7.55
CA GLY A 378 -7.11 19.39 -6.20
C GLY A 378 -6.97 20.50 -5.15
N CYS A 379 -6.92 20.11 -3.88
CA CYS A 379 -6.65 21.00 -2.74
C CYS A 379 -5.19 21.03 -2.26
N THR A 380 -4.28 20.23 -2.83
CA THR A 380 -2.85 20.25 -2.47
C THR A 380 -1.91 20.15 -3.67
N ARG A 381 -0.66 20.57 -3.44
CA ARG A 381 0.48 20.45 -4.37
C ARG A 381 1.67 19.73 -3.70
N THR A 382 1.40 18.96 -2.65
CA THR A 382 2.41 18.14 -2.00
C THR A 382 3.03 17.17 -3.02
N PRO A 383 4.36 17.03 -3.06
CA PRO A 383 5.01 16.08 -3.96
C PRO A 383 4.47 14.66 -3.79
N ASN A 384 4.35 13.94 -4.92
CA ASN A 384 3.87 12.55 -5.01
C ASN A 384 2.49 12.33 -4.37
N VAL A 385 1.62 13.34 -4.43
CA VAL A 385 0.20 13.20 -4.13
C VAL A 385 -0.56 13.44 -5.42
N GLN A 386 -1.44 12.50 -5.82
CA GLN A 386 -2.31 12.72 -6.97
C GLN A 386 -3.21 13.93 -6.73
N ALA A 387 -2.89 15.04 -7.39
CA ALA A 387 -3.47 16.33 -7.08
C ALA A 387 -4.98 16.32 -7.30
N GLU A 388 -5.46 15.82 -8.45
CA GLU A 388 -6.89 15.79 -8.77
C GLU A 388 -7.72 15.04 -7.73
N LEU A 389 -7.19 13.94 -7.18
CA LEU A 389 -7.90 13.18 -6.15
C LEU A 389 -7.74 13.75 -4.74
N SER A 390 -6.97 14.82 -4.54
CA SER A 390 -6.67 15.34 -3.20
C SER A 390 -7.87 15.91 -2.44
N ASP A 391 -8.94 16.29 -3.15
CA ASP A 391 -10.20 16.75 -2.59
C ASP A 391 -11.41 15.89 -2.98
N ALA A 392 -11.17 14.63 -3.32
CA ALA A 392 -12.18 13.67 -3.77
C ALA A 392 -13.33 13.40 -2.79
N THR A 393 -13.19 13.79 -1.52
CA THR A 393 -14.20 13.54 -0.50
C THR A 393 -15.47 14.38 -0.68
N PHE A 394 -16.61 13.77 -0.40
CA PHE A 394 -17.91 14.42 -0.29
C PHE A 394 -18.09 15.04 1.10
N THR A 395 -18.51 16.30 1.15
CA THR A 395 -18.76 17.09 2.37
C THR A 395 -20.26 17.28 2.63
N PRO A 396 -20.71 17.73 3.82
CA PRO A 396 -22.14 17.83 4.12
C PRO A 396 -22.90 18.69 3.11
N GLY A 397 -23.94 18.12 2.50
CA GLY A 397 -24.69 18.70 1.39
C GLY A 397 -24.38 18.04 0.05
N ASP A 398 -23.18 17.49 -0.13
CA ASP A 398 -22.77 16.83 -1.37
C ASP A 398 -23.49 15.48 -1.53
N THR A 399 -23.62 15.04 -2.78
CA THR A 399 -24.31 13.81 -3.13
C THR A 399 -23.60 13.07 -4.26
N PHE A 400 -23.19 11.83 -3.98
CA PHE A 400 -22.77 10.87 -4.99
C PHE A 400 -24.01 10.19 -5.61
N ARG A 401 -23.99 9.98 -6.93
CA ARG A 401 -25.05 9.32 -7.68
C ARG A 401 -24.49 8.29 -8.64
N ASP A 402 -25.09 7.10 -8.64
CA ASP A 402 -24.92 6.11 -9.70
C ASP A 402 -26.31 5.79 -10.28
N PRO A 403 -26.72 6.49 -11.36
CA PRO A 403 -28.04 6.30 -11.97
C PRO A 403 -28.25 4.89 -12.51
N THR A 404 -27.19 4.22 -12.97
CA THR A 404 -27.27 2.87 -13.55
C THR A 404 -27.62 1.82 -12.50
N ARG A 405 -27.27 2.09 -11.24
CA ARG A 405 -27.53 1.21 -10.09
C ARG A 405 -28.67 1.73 -9.20
N HIS A 406 -29.33 2.81 -9.59
CA HIS A 406 -30.33 3.52 -8.79
C HIS A 406 -29.85 3.80 -7.36
N LEU A 407 -28.58 4.22 -7.24
CA LEU A 407 -27.92 4.48 -5.96
C LEU A 407 -27.69 5.98 -5.79
N THR A 408 -28.02 6.49 -4.61
CA THR A 408 -27.67 7.85 -4.19
C THR A 408 -27.11 7.81 -2.78
N VAL A 409 -26.01 8.53 -2.55
CA VAL A 409 -25.42 8.72 -1.24
C VAL A 409 -25.32 10.22 -0.97
N THR A 410 -26.02 10.70 0.05
CA THR A 410 -25.98 12.10 0.47
C THR A 410 -25.23 12.21 1.80
N VAL A 411 -24.28 13.13 1.87
CA VAL A 411 -23.58 13.44 3.13
C VAL A 411 -24.41 14.44 3.92
N LEU A 412 -24.80 14.05 5.12
CA LEU A 412 -25.62 14.83 6.05
C LEU A 412 -24.74 15.61 7.04
N PRO A 413 -25.31 16.57 7.79
CA PRO A 413 -24.55 17.36 8.76
C PRO A 413 -23.81 16.49 9.79
N LYS A 414 -22.55 16.86 10.04
CA LYS A 414 -21.68 16.26 11.05
C LYS A 414 -22.24 16.45 12.47
N ASP A 415 -21.95 15.50 13.34
CA ASP A 415 -22.26 15.62 14.77
C ASP A 415 -21.19 16.44 15.52
N PRO A 416 -21.42 16.82 16.80
CA PRO A 416 -20.44 17.56 17.59
C PRO A 416 -19.12 16.83 17.85
N ARG A 417 -19.06 15.51 17.65
CA ARG A 417 -17.84 14.68 17.81
C ARG A 417 -17.03 14.61 16.52
N GLY A 418 -17.52 15.20 15.44
CA GLY A 418 -16.90 15.18 14.11
C GLY A 418 -17.23 13.92 13.30
N ASN A 419 -18.22 13.12 13.72
CA ASN A 419 -18.72 12.01 12.91
C ASN A 419 -19.61 12.54 11.79
N TYR A 420 -19.59 11.88 10.64
CA TYR A 420 -20.42 12.26 9.50
C TYR A 420 -21.59 11.30 9.40
N ARG A 421 -22.78 11.84 9.17
CA ARG A 421 -23.95 11.02 8.82
C ARG A 421 -24.03 10.93 7.31
N ILE A 422 -24.35 9.76 6.79
CA ILE A 422 -24.63 9.55 5.36
C ILE A 422 -26.02 8.93 5.22
N ARG A 423 -26.74 9.32 4.17
CA ARG A 423 -27.98 8.67 3.75
C ARG A 423 -27.73 7.92 2.46
N VAL A 424 -27.87 6.61 2.50
CA VAL A 424 -27.77 5.73 1.33
C VAL A 424 -29.18 5.37 0.89
N THR A 425 -29.50 5.68 -0.37
CA THR A 425 -30.79 5.35 -0.98
C THR A 425 -30.57 4.42 -2.17
N ARG A 426 -31.24 3.26 -2.15
CA ARG A 426 -31.22 2.24 -3.20
C ARG A 426 -32.61 2.02 -3.79
N GLY A 427 -32.72 2.06 -5.11
CA GLY A 427 -33.95 1.82 -5.88
C GLY A 427 -34.43 0.38 -5.93
#